data_AF-A0A519HSQ0-F1
#
_entry.id   AF-A0A519HSQ0-F1
#
_cell.length_a   1.000
_cell.length_b   1.000
_cell.length_c   1.000
_cell.angle_alpha   90.00
_cell.angle_beta   90.00
_cell.angle_gamma   90.00
#
_symmetry.space_group_name_H-M   'P 1'
#
loop_
_entity.id
_entity.type
_entity.pdbx_description
1 polymer ?
#
loop_
_entity_poly.entity_id
_entity_poly.type
_entity_poly.pdbx_seq_one_letter_code
_entity_poly.pdbx_strand_id
1 'polypeptide(L)'
;MITLLIAALLSGQDYNDPANRCANPMNGLDVSACTEMLLNAETARMDRYLAAASATLEGRKSESGEDFAAALAESQTRWEAYADTACGLARDASRFLEQDCRGGLTQERTLYLWTFFLVQEDGPALLDQPEPITVETAPE
;
A
#
# COMPACT_ATOMS: atom_id res chain seq x y z
N MET A 1 -23.63 35.30 31.86
CA MET A 1 -22.64 35.43 30.77
C MET A 1 -22.35 34.03 30.29
N ILE A 2 -22.58 33.72 29.01
CA ILE A 2 -22.35 32.38 28.45
C ILE A 2 -21.08 32.47 27.60
N THR A 3 -20.02 31.81 28.04
CA THR A 3 -18.75 31.77 27.30
C THR A 3 -18.83 30.64 26.29
N LEU A 4 -19.04 30.97 25.02
CA LEU A 4 -18.94 30.02 23.91
C LEU A 4 -17.47 29.63 23.70
N LEU A 5 -17.09 28.45 24.18
CA LEU A 5 -15.85 27.80 23.79
C LEU A 5 -16.00 27.27 22.36
N ILE A 6 -15.52 28.03 21.40
CA ILE A 6 -15.38 27.58 20.01
C ILE A 6 -14.24 26.55 20.00
N ALA A 7 -14.60 25.27 20.07
CA ALA A 7 -13.68 24.18 19.79
C ALA A 7 -13.36 24.21 18.28
N ALA A 8 -12.24 24.83 17.91
CA ALA A 8 -11.73 24.77 16.55
C ALA A 8 -11.31 23.32 16.25
N LEU A 9 -12.18 22.60 15.54
CA LEU A 9 -11.85 21.34 14.88
C LEU A 9 -10.88 21.62 13.73
N LEU A 10 -9.64 21.97 14.07
CA LEU A 10 -8.50 21.84 13.18
C LEU A 10 -8.14 20.35 13.14
N SER A 11 -8.91 19.57 12.38
CA SER A 11 -8.46 18.28 11.88
C SER A 11 -7.15 18.53 11.14
N GLY A 12 -6.04 18.15 11.77
CA GLY A 12 -4.71 18.30 11.20
C GLY A 12 -4.61 17.44 9.97
N GLN A 13 -4.80 18.05 8.80
CA GLN A 13 -4.37 17.51 7.53
C GLN A 13 -2.87 17.25 7.65
N ASP A 14 -2.45 15.98 7.73
CA ASP A 14 -1.04 15.66 7.72
C ASP A 14 -0.52 15.94 6.31
N TYR A 15 0.10 17.10 6.13
CA TYR A 15 0.70 17.52 4.87
C TYR A 15 1.91 16.67 4.45
N ASN A 16 2.30 15.66 5.23
CA ASN A 16 3.26 14.63 4.82
C ASN A 16 2.57 13.39 4.24
N ASP A 17 1.28 13.17 4.51
CA ASP A 17 0.53 12.04 3.98
C ASP A 17 0.36 12.16 2.45
N PRO A 18 0.71 11.12 1.67
CA PRO A 18 0.61 11.14 0.20
C PRO A 18 -0.79 11.46 -0.34
N ALA A 19 -1.86 10.94 0.26
CA ALA A 19 -3.22 11.18 -0.22
C ALA A 19 -3.67 12.62 0.06
N ASN A 20 -3.48 13.12 1.28
CA ASN A 20 -3.74 14.52 1.65
C ASN A 20 -2.91 15.49 0.81
N ARG A 21 -1.65 15.14 0.50
CA ARG A 21 -0.83 15.93 -0.42
C ARG A 21 -1.44 15.94 -1.81
N CYS A 22 -1.78 14.79 -2.40
CA CYS A 22 -2.40 14.71 -3.73
C CYS A 22 -3.74 15.45 -3.83
N ALA A 23 -4.55 15.42 -2.77
CA ALA A 23 -5.86 16.08 -2.71
C ALA A 23 -5.77 17.62 -2.66
N ASN A 24 -4.67 18.18 -2.16
CA ASN A 24 -4.54 19.61 -1.90
C ASN A 24 -4.20 20.42 -3.18
N PRO A 25 -5.13 21.22 -3.75
CA PRO A 25 -4.88 21.97 -4.99
C PRO A 25 -3.81 23.08 -4.86
N MET A 26 -3.41 23.43 -3.64
CA MET A 26 -2.34 24.41 -3.38
C MET A 26 -0.93 23.82 -3.48
N ASN A 27 -0.78 22.50 -3.67
CA ASN A 27 0.49 21.80 -3.71
C ASN A 27 1.31 22.04 -5.01
N GLY A 28 0.66 22.48 -6.09
CA GLY A 28 1.26 22.59 -7.43
C GLY A 28 1.67 21.27 -8.09
N LEU A 29 1.27 20.10 -7.58
CA LEU A 29 1.56 18.80 -8.18
C LEU A 29 0.63 18.54 -9.36
N ASP A 30 1.20 18.05 -10.47
CA ASP A 30 0.40 17.50 -11.56
C ASP A 30 -0.02 16.04 -11.27
N VAL A 31 -0.94 15.53 -12.09
CA VAL A 31 -1.49 14.18 -11.95
C VAL A 31 -0.39 13.10 -11.97
N SER A 32 0.65 13.26 -12.80
CA SER A 32 1.73 12.26 -12.89
C SER A 32 2.60 12.26 -11.63
N ALA A 33 2.88 13.42 -11.05
CA ALA A 33 3.60 13.53 -9.78
C ALA A 33 2.79 12.94 -8.61
N CYS A 34 1.47 13.16 -8.61
CA CYS A 34 0.55 12.55 -7.65
C CYS A 34 0.53 11.02 -7.76
N THR A 35 0.35 10.45 -8.96
CA THR A 35 0.31 8.99 -9.17
C THR A 35 1.63 8.32 -8.78
N GLU A 36 2.77 8.94 -9.09
CA GLU A 36 4.08 8.41 -8.67
C GLU A 36 4.26 8.44 -7.15
N MET A 37 3.83 9.51 -6.48
CA MET A 37 3.90 9.62 -5.02
C MET A 37 3.00 8.59 -4.32
N LEU A 38 1.79 8.34 -4.85
CA LEU A 38 0.87 7.33 -4.34
C LEU A 38 1.42 5.91 -4.56
N LEU A 39 1.95 5.61 -5.75
CA LEU A 39 2.58 4.32 -6.03
C LEU A 39 3.76 4.05 -5.09
N ASN A 40 4.64 5.04 -4.87
CA ASN A 40 5.75 4.92 -3.94
C ASN A 40 5.28 4.67 -2.50
N ALA A 41 4.16 5.29 -2.09
CA ALA A 41 3.56 5.08 -0.78
C ALA A 41 2.97 3.67 -0.62
N GLU A 42 2.32 3.16 -1.67
CA GLU A 42 1.79 1.80 -1.71
C GLU A 42 2.91 0.74 -1.70
N THR A 43 3.99 0.94 -2.46
CA THR A 43 5.17 0.06 -2.41
C THR A 43 5.79 0.04 -1.02
N ALA A 44 6.04 1.21 -0.42
CA ALA A 44 6.58 1.29 0.94
C ALA A 44 5.62 0.71 2.00
N ARG A 45 4.32 0.65 1.73
CA ARG A 45 3.34 -0.05 2.54
C ARG A 45 3.45 -1.57 2.36
N MET A 46 3.43 -2.07 1.13
CA MET A 46 3.63 -3.48 0.80
C MET A 46 4.93 -4.03 1.42
N ASP A 47 6.05 -3.30 1.33
CA ASP A 47 7.34 -3.71 1.88
C ASP A 47 7.30 -3.96 3.39
N ARG A 48 6.55 -3.13 4.14
CA ARG A 48 6.33 -3.33 5.59
C ARG A 48 5.55 -4.61 5.88
N TYR A 49 4.54 -4.92 5.06
CA TYR A 49 3.73 -6.13 5.20
C TYR A 49 4.51 -7.39 4.77
N LEU A 50 5.35 -7.27 3.74
CA LEU A 50 6.26 -8.34 3.30
C LEU A 50 7.31 -8.66 4.36
N ALA A 51 7.92 -7.63 4.97
CA ALA A 51 8.87 -7.81 6.07
C ALA A 51 8.21 -8.48 7.28
N ALA A 52 7.01 -8.05 7.66
CA ALA A 52 6.24 -8.69 8.73
C ALA A 52 5.88 -10.15 8.39
N ALA A 53 5.47 -10.43 7.15
CA ALA A 53 5.13 -11.78 6.69
C ALA A 53 6.37 -12.71 6.66
N SER A 54 7.52 -12.19 6.23
CA SER A 54 8.80 -12.91 6.28
C SER A 54 9.16 -13.29 7.72
N ALA A 55 8.96 -12.37 8.68
CA ALA A 55 9.21 -12.64 10.09
C ALA A 55 8.33 -13.76 10.69
N THR A 56 7.10 -13.98 10.19
CA THR A 56 6.27 -15.13 10.62
C THR A 56 6.68 -16.46 9.97
N LEU A 57 7.61 -16.42 9.03
CA LEU A 57 8.18 -17.57 8.32
C LEU A 57 9.61 -17.92 8.74
N GLU A 58 10.29 -17.07 9.53
CA GLU A 58 11.67 -17.30 9.96
C GLU A 58 11.86 -18.67 10.64
N GLY A 59 12.83 -19.44 10.14
CA GLY A 59 13.15 -20.78 10.64
C GLY A 59 12.13 -21.87 10.30
N ARG A 60 10.98 -21.54 9.68
CA ARG A 60 9.99 -22.53 9.23
C ARG A 60 10.40 -23.13 7.89
N LYS A 61 10.21 -24.45 7.77
CA LYS A 61 10.59 -25.22 6.58
C LYS A 61 9.49 -26.19 6.17
N SER A 62 9.48 -26.53 4.88
CA SER A 62 8.70 -27.65 4.35
C SER A 62 9.26 -29.00 4.81
N GLU A 63 8.50 -30.08 4.58
CA GLU A 63 9.00 -31.45 4.72
C GLU A 63 10.19 -31.77 3.80
N SER A 64 10.29 -31.08 2.65
CA SER A 64 11.43 -31.17 1.72
C SER A 64 12.64 -30.31 2.14
N GLY A 65 12.55 -29.56 3.25
CA GLY A 65 13.62 -28.70 3.76
C GLY A 65 13.73 -27.32 3.10
N GLU A 66 12.77 -26.96 2.25
CA GLU A 66 12.63 -25.64 1.64
C GLU A 66 12.33 -24.59 2.72
N ASP A 67 13.01 -23.45 2.67
CA ASP A 67 12.87 -22.38 3.64
C ASP A 67 11.71 -21.46 3.25
N PHE A 68 10.72 -21.30 4.13
CA PHE A 68 9.50 -20.57 3.78
C PHE A 68 9.71 -19.06 3.61
N ALA A 69 10.64 -18.45 4.35
CA ALA A 69 10.97 -17.04 4.17
C ALA A 69 11.67 -16.81 2.81
N ALA A 70 12.57 -17.72 2.42
CA ALA A 70 13.17 -17.70 1.09
C ALA A 70 12.14 -17.92 -0.04
N ALA A 71 11.20 -18.85 0.14
CA ALA A 71 10.13 -19.09 -0.83
C ALA A 71 9.16 -17.89 -0.97
N LEU A 72 8.88 -17.18 0.12
CA LEU A 72 8.10 -15.94 0.08
C LEU A 72 8.85 -14.82 -0.66
N ALA A 73 10.17 -14.69 -0.44
CA ALA A 73 11.00 -13.74 -1.17
C ALA A 73 11.05 -14.05 -2.68
N GLU A 74 11.17 -15.33 -3.07
CA GLU A 74 11.08 -15.70 -4.49
C GLU A 74 9.68 -15.45 -5.07
N SER A 75 8.62 -15.74 -4.31
CA SER A 75 7.24 -15.38 -4.68
C SER A 75 7.09 -13.88 -4.93
N GLN A 76 7.76 -13.04 -4.14
CA GLN A 76 7.74 -11.60 -4.32
C GLN A 76 8.42 -11.17 -5.63
N THR A 77 9.64 -11.65 -5.91
CA THR A 77 10.34 -11.36 -7.18
C THR A 77 9.54 -11.82 -8.41
N ARG A 78 8.87 -12.98 -8.31
CA ARG A 78 7.97 -13.47 -9.37
C ARG A 78 6.72 -12.59 -9.54
N TRP A 79 6.17 -12.07 -8.44
CA TRP A 79 5.04 -11.13 -8.47
C TRP A 79 5.44 -9.76 -9.04
N GLU A 80 6.63 -9.24 -8.72
CA GLU A 80 7.17 -7.99 -9.28
C GLU A 80 7.25 -8.07 -10.81
N ALA A 81 7.87 -9.13 -11.34
CA ALA A 81 7.99 -9.38 -12.78
C ALA A 81 6.62 -9.61 -13.47
N TYR A 82 5.66 -10.21 -12.75
CA TYR A 82 4.28 -10.29 -13.22
C TYR A 82 3.64 -8.89 -13.32
N ALA A 83 3.80 -8.05 -12.29
CA ALA A 83 3.23 -6.70 -12.26
C ALA A 83 3.89 -5.77 -13.30
N ASP A 84 5.20 -5.89 -13.54
CA ASP A 84 5.90 -5.23 -14.66
C ASP A 84 5.25 -5.59 -15.99
N THR A 85 5.11 -6.90 -16.23
CA THR A 85 4.59 -7.43 -17.50
C THR A 85 3.11 -7.06 -17.69
N ALA A 86 2.29 -7.22 -16.65
CA ALA A 86 0.85 -6.96 -16.70
C ALA A 86 0.55 -5.47 -16.94
N CYS A 87 1.21 -4.58 -16.23
CA CYS A 87 0.98 -3.15 -16.36
C CYS A 87 1.64 -2.54 -17.60
N GLY A 88 2.79 -3.06 -18.04
CA GLY A 88 3.37 -2.72 -19.35
C GLY A 88 2.54 -3.22 -20.55
N LEU A 89 1.62 -4.17 -20.33
CA LEU A 89 0.65 -4.64 -21.34
C LEU A 89 -0.72 -3.92 -21.26
N ALA A 90 -0.92 -2.99 -20.33
CA ALA A 90 -2.11 -2.15 -20.30
C ALA A 90 -2.20 -1.37 -21.63
N ARG A 91 -3.26 -1.59 -22.40
CA ARG A 91 -3.39 -1.03 -23.76
C ARG A 91 -3.34 0.49 -23.73
N ASP A 92 -2.54 1.06 -24.64
CA ASP A 92 -2.29 2.49 -24.79
C ASP A 92 -1.81 3.18 -23.50
N ALA A 93 -1.03 2.47 -22.68
CA ALA A 93 -0.47 2.97 -21.42
C ALA A 93 0.30 4.29 -21.61
N SER A 94 -0.36 5.39 -21.25
CA SER A 94 0.33 6.54 -20.69
C SER A 94 0.99 6.12 -19.37
N ARG A 95 2.09 6.79 -18.98
CA ARG A 95 2.78 6.55 -17.70
C ARG A 95 1.82 6.50 -16.50
N PHE A 96 0.75 7.30 -16.54
CA PHE A 96 -0.33 7.28 -15.56
C PHE A 96 -1.02 5.90 -15.45
N LEU A 97 -1.45 5.30 -16.56
CA LEU A 97 -2.17 4.01 -16.55
C LEU A 97 -1.27 2.85 -16.10
N GLU A 98 0.01 2.88 -16.47
CA GLU A 98 1.00 1.91 -16.00
C GLU A 98 1.21 2.01 -14.47
N GLN A 99 1.36 3.24 -13.96
CA GLN A 99 1.54 3.50 -12.52
C GLN A 99 0.27 3.18 -11.71
N ASP A 100 -0.92 3.50 -12.23
CA ASP A 100 -2.22 3.20 -11.61
C ASP A 100 -2.46 1.68 -11.50
N CYS A 101 -2.19 0.94 -12.59
CA CYS A 101 -2.19 -0.53 -12.59
C CYS A 101 -1.21 -1.09 -11.54
N ARG A 102 0.00 -0.54 -11.44
CA ARG A 102 0.99 -0.96 -10.45
C ARG A 102 0.53 -0.65 -9.03
N GLY A 103 -0.15 0.46 -8.80
CA GLY A 103 -0.80 0.79 -7.52
C GLY A 103 -1.83 -0.27 -7.13
N GLY A 104 -2.76 -0.59 -8.03
CA GLY A 104 -3.80 -1.61 -7.80
C GLY A 104 -3.22 -3.00 -7.47
N LEU A 105 -2.27 -3.50 -8.27
CA LEU A 105 -1.61 -4.78 -7.99
C LEU A 105 -0.84 -4.77 -6.65
N THR A 106 -0.25 -3.63 -6.27
CA THR A 106 0.48 -3.48 -5.01
C THR A 106 -0.46 -3.52 -3.80
N GLN A 107 -1.67 -2.93 -3.93
CA GLN A 107 -2.74 -3.06 -2.94
C GLN A 107 -3.21 -4.51 -2.78
N GLU A 108 -3.44 -5.21 -3.89
CA GLU A 108 -3.80 -6.64 -3.89
C GLU A 108 -2.72 -7.51 -3.22
N ARG A 109 -1.44 -7.26 -3.53
CA ARG A 109 -0.31 -7.99 -2.92
C ARG A 109 -0.21 -7.71 -1.42
N THR A 110 -0.44 -6.47 -0.99
CA THR A 110 -0.46 -6.08 0.43
C THR A 110 -1.59 -6.81 1.18
N LEU A 111 -2.79 -6.86 0.60
CA LEU A 111 -3.93 -7.59 1.18
C LEU A 111 -3.69 -9.11 1.24
N TYR A 112 -3.07 -9.69 0.20
CA TYR A 112 -2.65 -11.09 0.21
C TYR A 112 -1.66 -11.38 1.34
N LEU A 113 -0.60 -10.55 1.48
CA LEU A 113 0.41 -10.71 2.53
C LEU A 113 -0.22 -10.64 3.94
N TRP A 114 -1.14 -9.69 4.15
CA TRP A 114 -1.89 -9.59 5.40
C TRP A 114 -2.72 -10.84 5.68
N THR A 115 -3.58 -11.22 4.73
CA THR A 115 -4.58 -12.29 4.88
C THR A 115 -3.95 -13.65 5.21
N PHE A 116 -2.82 -13.99 4.56
CA PHE A 116 -2.24 -15.34 4.66
C PHE A 116 -1.06 -15.47 5.64
N PHE A 117 -0.46 -14.36 6.09
CA PHE A 117 0.73 -14.42 6.95
C PHE A 117 0.64 -13.58 8.24
N LEU A 118 -0.27 -12.61 8.32
CA LEU A 118 -0.37 -11.68 9.46
C LEU A 118 -1.63 -11.87 10.31
N VAL A 119 -2.72 -12.42 9.75
CA VAL A 119 -3.88 -12.86 10.52
C VAL A 119 -3.52 -14.13 11.30
N GLN A 120 -3.60 -14.09 12.63
CA GLN A 120 -3.35 -15.23 13.50
C GLN A 120 -4.62 -16.06 13.68
N GLU A 121 -4.53 -17.39 13.68
CA GLU A 121 -5.71 -18.29 13.72
C GLU A 121 -6.60 -18.05 14.96
N ASP A 122 -5.99 -17.78 16.13
CA ASP A 122 -6.67 -17.53 17.41
C ASP A 122 -6.38 -16.12 17.98
N GLY A 123 -5.98 -15.14 17.16
CA GLY A 123 -5.46 -13.86 17.66
C GLY A 123 -5.67 -12.65 16.74
N PRO A 124 -5.32 -11.43 17.21
CA PRO A 124 -5.35 -10.24 16.37
C PRO A 124 -4.32 -10.34 15.24
N ALA A 125 -4.53 -9.63 14.14
CA ALA A 125 -3.52 -9.53 13.10
C ALA A 125 -2.28 -8.77 13.59
N LEU A 126 -1.09 -9.12 13.09
CA LEU A 126 0.18 -8.48 13.47
C LEU A 126 0.32 -7.02 12.98
N LEU A 127 -0.39 -6.69 11.91
CA LEU A 127 -0.61 -5.34 11.41
C LEU A 127 -2.11 -5.16 11.16
N ASP A 128 -2.58 -3.91 11.20
CA ASP A 128 -3.97 -3.58 10.85
C ASP A 128 -4.33 -4.05 9.43
N GLN A 129 -5.63 -4.15 9.13
CA GLN A 129 -6.07 -4.51 7.78
C GLN A 129 -5.64 -3.42 6.78
N PRO A 130 -5.05 -3.78 5.62
CA PRO A 130 -4.54 -2.79 4.69
C PRO A 130 -5.66 -2.07 3.95
N GLU A 131 -5.97 -0.84 4.36
CA GLU A 131 -6.85 0.08 3.61
C GLU A 131 -6.12 0.66 2.40
N PRO A 132 -6.73 0.74 1.19
CA PRO A 132 -6.12 1.38 0.02
C PRO A 132 -5.80 2.87 0.24
N ILE A 133 -4.64 3.35 -0.22
CA ILE A 133 -4.31 4.78 -0.18
C ILE A 133 -5.07 5.47 -1.33
N THR A 134 -6.24 6.02 -1.03
CA THR A 134 -7.08 6.75 -1.99
C THR A 134 -6.99 8.25 -1.78
N VAL A 135 -7.04 9.02 -2.88
CA VAL A 135 -7.22 10.47 -2.80
C VAL A 135 -8.69 10.75 -2.54
N GLU A 136 -9.02 11.15 -1.31
CA GLU A 136 -10.39 11.53 -0.96
C GLU A 136 -10.76 12.84 -1.68
N THR A 137 -11.52 12.73 -2.76
CA THR A 137 -12.10 13.90 -3.43
C THR A 137 -13.09 14.55 -2.48
N ALA A 138 -12.92 15.84 -2.20
CA ALA A 138 -13.86 16.58 -1.36
C ALA A 138 -15.31 16.41 -1.89
N PRO A 139 -16.29 16.18 -1.01
CA PRO A 139 -17.69 16.09 -1.43
C PRO A 139 -18.13 17.42 -2.08
N GLU A 140 -18.80 17.30 -3.23
CA GLU A 140 -19.39 18.43 -4.00
C GLU A 140 -20.51 19.16 -3.23
#